data_AF-A0A9E5TLZ3-F1
#
_entry.id   AF-A0A9E5TLZ3-F1
#
_cell.length_a   1.000
_cell.length_b   1.000
_cell.length_c   1.000
_cell.angle_alpha   90.00
_cell.angle_beta   90.00
_cell.angle_gamma   90.00
#
_symmetry.space_group_name_H-M   'P 1'
#
loop_
_entity.id
_entity.type
_entity.pdbx_description
1 polymer ?
#
loop_
_entity_poly.entity_id
_entity_poly.type
_entity_poly.pdbx_seq_one_letter_code
_entity_poly.pdbx_strand_id
1 'polypeptide(L)' 'THQPKPYREAIEYTVKQLGLTVDDVVMVGDHQIDYDSAKNSRCRFIGVAT' A
#
# COMPACT_ATOMS: atom_id res chain seq x y z
N THR A 1 -1.70 5.95 -16.53
CA THR A 1 -1.33 6.61 -15.26
C THR A 1 -1.87 5.78 -14.13
N HIS A 2 -1.03 5.37 -13.17
CA HIS A 2 -1.51 4.61 -12.01
C HIS A 2 -2.23 5.55 -11.06
N GLN A 3 -3.37 5.11 -10.51
CA GLN A 3 -4.08 5.91 -9.54
C GLN A 3 -3.28 5.98 -8.23
N PRO A 4 -3.23 7.14 -7.54
CA PRO A 4 -2.48 7.29 -6.29
C PRO A 4 -3.19 6.55 -5.13
N LYS A 5 -2.70 6.68 -3.90
CA LYS A 5 -3.49 6.25 -2.72
C LYS A 5 -4.88 6.93 -2.76
N PRO A 6 -5.96 6.25 -2.34
CA PRO A 6 -6.02 4.95 -1.69
C PRO A 6 -6.24 3.78 -2.67
N TYR A 7 -6.03 3.97 -3.97
CA TYR A 7 -6.34 2.96 -4.97
C TYR A 7 -5.32 1.82 -4.96
N ARG A 8 -5.78 0.62 -5.32
CA ARG A 8 -5.00 -0.62 -5.25
C ARG A 8 -3.75 -0.56 -6.13
N GLU A 9 -3.88 0.10 -7.27
CA GLU A 9 -2.85 0.28 -8.28
C GLU A 9 -1.59 0.95 -7.72
N ALA A 10 -1.71 1.76 -6.66
CA ALA A 10 -0.58 2.41 -6.03
C ALA A 10 0.43 1.38 -5.44
N ILE A 11 -0.08 0.35 -4.74
CA ILE A 11 0.76 -0.69 -4.14
C ILE A 11 1.14 -1.72 -5.20
N GLU A 12 0.19 -2.17 -6.03
CA GLU A 12 0.43 -3.18 -7.08
C GLU A 12 1.51 -2.74 -8.07
N TYR A 13 1.49 -1.45 -8.47
CA TYR A 13 2.54 -0.91 -9.33
C TYR A 13 3.90 -0.93 -8.64
N THR A 14 3.97 -0.46 -7.39
CA THR A 14 5.22 -0.36 -6.64
C THR A 14 5.87 -1.73 -6.44
N VAL A 15 5.12 -2.73 -5.96
CA VAL A 15 5.66 -4.07 -5.72
C VAL A 15 6.11 -4.73 -7.02
N LYS A 16 5.39 -4.51 -8.13
CA LYS A 16 5.78 -5.01 -9.46
C LYS A 16 7.11 -4.43 -9.94
N GLN A 17 7.38 -3.14 -9.72
CA GLN A 17 8.67 -2.54 -10.07
C GLN A 17 9.83 -3.11 -9.25
N LEU A 18 9.55 -3.59 -8.04
CA LEU A 18 10.53 -4.19 -7.13
C LEU A 18 10.70 -5.71 -7.32
N GLY A 19 9.93 -6.33 -8.22
CA GLY A 19 9.91 -7.79 -8.38
C GLY A 19 9.35 -8.52 -7.16
N LEU A 20 8.49 -7.87 -6.38
CA LEU A 20 7.84 -8.37 -5.18
C LEU A 20 6.35 -8.61 -5.42
N THR A 21 5.72 -9.31 -4.48
CA THR A 21 4.27 -9.44 -4.36
C THR A 21 3.76 -8.61 -3.18
N VAL A 22 2.44 -8.39 -3.11
CA VAL A 22 1.84 -7.67 -1.98
C VAL A 22 2.05 -8.41 -0.65
N ASP A 23 2.18 -9.74 -0.69
CA ASP A 23 2.40 -10.57 0.49
C ASP A 23 3.83 -10.43 1.07
N ASP A 24 4.77 -9.94 0.26
CA ASP A 24 6.17 -9.71 0.64
C ASP A 24 6.40 -8.37 1.36
N VAL A 25 5.39 -7.50 1.38
CA VAL A 25 5.52 -6.13 1.89
C VAL A 25 4.52 -5.82 3.00
N VAL A 26 4.83 -4.76 3.75
CA VAL A 26 3.95 -4.16 4.74
C VAL A 26 3.89 -2.66 4.45
N MET A 27 2.69 -2.11 4.38
CA MET A 27 2.48 -0.67 4.26
C MET A 27 2.61 -0.01 5.63
N VAL A 28 3.43 1.03 5.71
CA VAL A 28 3.60 1.87 6.92
C VAL A 28 3.05 3.26 6.60
N GLY A 29 2.20 3.80 7.48
CA GLY A 29 1.63 5.12 7.29
C GLY A 29 0.96 5.66 8.54
N ASP A 30 0.71 6.97 8.54
CA ASP A 30 0.16 7.75 9.65
C ASP A 30 -1.25 8.27 9.35
N HIS A 31 -1.65 8.28 8.08
CA HIS A 31 -2.96 8.80 7.66
C HIS A 31 -3.96 7.68 7.30
N GLN A 32 -5.25 7.97 7.44
CA GLN A 32 -6.34 7.05 7.04
C GLN A 32 -6.21 6.60 5.58
N ILE A 33 -5.71 7.47 4.69
CA ILE A 33 -5.51 7.15 3.27
C ILE A 33 -4.48 6.03 3.06
N ASP A 34 -3.52 5.87 3.98
CA ASP A 34 -2.53 4.80 3.97
C ASP A 34 -3.18 3.47 4.35
N TYR A 35 -3.97 3.49 5.43
CA TYR A 35 -4.76 2.32 5.84
C TYR A 35 -5.72 1.88 4.73
N ASP A 36 -6.42 2.82 4.10
CA ASP A 36 -7.35 2.51 3.01
C ASP A 36 -6.62 1.93 1.79
N SER A 37 -5.43 2.47 1.46
CA SER A 37 -4.58 1.93 0.40
C SER A 37 -4.11 0.51 0.69
N ALA A 38 -3.69 0.24 1.93
CA ALA A 38 -3.29 -1.09 2.36
C ALA A 38 -4.47 -2.07 2.29
N LYS A 39 -5.63 -1.68 2.81
CA LYS A 39 -6.87 -2.47 2.79
C LYS A 39 -7.32 -2.78 1.37
N ASN A 40 -7.38 -1.79 0.49
CA ASN A 40 -7.80 -1.96 -0.91
C ASN A 40 -6.87 -2.89 -1.70
N SER A 41 -5.60 -2.95 -1.29
CA SER A 41 -4.60 -3.82 -1.91
C SER A 41 -4.41 -5.16 -1.22
N ARG A 42 -5.10 -5.39 -0.09
CA ARG A 42 -4.85 -6.55 0.79
C ARG A 42 -3.39 -6.62 1.30
N CYS A 43 -2.74 -5.47 1.41
CA CYS A 43 -1.41 -5.33 2.02
C CYS A 43 -1.56 -5.27 3.54
N ARG A 44 -0.62 -5.88 4.28
CA ARG A 44 -0.55 -5.72 5.74
C ARG A 44 -0.23 -4.25 6.06
N PHE A 45 -0.76 -3.73 7.17
CA PHE A 45 -0.60 -2.32 7.55
C PHE A 45 -0.02 -2.17 8.96
N ILE A 46 0.93 -1.24 9.12
CA ILE A 46 1.42 -0.74 10.39
C ILE A 46 1.11 0.76 10.46
N GLY A 47 0.22 1.11 11.38
CA GLY A 47 -0.11 2.50 11.68
C GLY A 47 0.94 3.14 12.58
N VAL A 48 1.36 4.35 12.24
CA VAL A 48 2.31 5.15 13.03
C VAL A 48 1.57 6.36 13.60
N ALA A 49 1.56 6.48 14.92
CA ALA A 49 0.97 7.61 15.65
C ALA A 49 2.08 8.60 16.07
N THR A 50 2.76 9.18 15.07
CA THR A 50 3.73 10.26 15.27
C THR A 50 3.05 11.60 15.47
#